data_AF-K9H171-F1
#
_entry.id   AF-K9H171-F1
#
_cell.length_a   1.000
_cell.length_b   1.000
_cell.length_c   1.000
_cell.angle_alpha   90.00
_cell.angle_beta   90.00
_cell.angle_gamma   90.00
#
_symmetry.space_group_name_H-M   'P 1'
#
loop_
_entity.id
_entity.type
_entity.pdbx_description
1 polymer ?
#
loop_
_entity_poly.entity_id
_entity_poly.type
_entity_poly.pdbx_seq_one_letter_code
_entity_poly.pdbx_strand_id
1 'polypeptide(L)'
;MTDQPGSETLRMRLRFKRGAQLVLGPGRMDLLALIDELGSISAAARRMGMSYRRAWLLVDETNRHFAAPLVESATGGQKGGGAHLTDAGREVLALYRDMEDRASAAVEPDLERLRRLLAADGVEGQGRA
;
A
#
# COMPACT_ATOMS: atom_id res chain seq x y z
N MET A 1 1.48 20.23 5.45
CA MET A 1 1.11 19.33 6.55
C MET A 1 1.99 18.08 6.44
N THR A 2 3.31 18.25 6.35
CA THR A 2 4.29 18.33 7.45
C THR A 2 4.44 16.98 8.15
N ASP A 3 5.19 16.07 7.52
CA ASP A 3 5.79 14.92 8.21
C ASP A 3 7.11 15.42 8.80
N GLN A 4 7.15 15.62 10.11
CA GLN A 4 8.39 15.93 10.82
C GLN A 4 9.20 14.63 10.99
N PRO A 5 10.52 14.64 10.73
CA PRO A 5 11.37 13.52 11.07
C PRO A 5 11.62 13.55 12.58
N GLY A 6 11.14 12.54 13.33
CA GLY A 6 11.46 12.42 14.76
C GLY A 6 10.36 11.94 15.69
N SER A 7 9.45 11.07 15.28
CA SER A 7 8.83 10.18 16.25
C SER A 7 9.02 8.75 15.78
N GLU A 8 9.56 7.91 16.67
CA GLU A 8 9.63 6.45 16.53
C GLU A 8 8.20 5.89 16.45
N THR A 9 7.49 6.17 15.37
CA THR A 9 6.15 5.61 15.15
C THR A 9 6.36 4.20 14.64
N LEU A 10 6.29 3.24 15.56
CA LEU A 10 6.23 1.83 15.22
C LEU A 10 4.95 1.60 14.40
N ARG A 11 5.10 1.12 13.17
CA ARG A 11 3.98 0.85 12.26
C ARG A 11 3.93 -0.62 11.90
N MET A 12 2.81 -1.27 12.18
CA MET A 12 2.50 -2.59 11.65
C MET A 12 2.10 -2.48 10.17
N ARG A 13 2.52 -3.45 9.35
CA ARG A 13 2.10 -3.56 7.94
C ARG A 13 1.80 -5.01 7.61
N LEU A 14 0.61 -5.29 7.06
CA LEU A 14 0.26 -6.64 6.60
C LEU A 14 0.83 -6.93 5.21
N ARG A 15 1.32 -8.15 5.02
CA ARG A 15 1.85 -8.62 3.74
C ARG A 15 1.49 -10.09 3.57
N PHE A 16 0.80 -10.41 2.49
CA PHE A 16 0.41 -11.78 2.16
C PHE A 16 1.31 -12.28 1.03
N LYS A 17 1.95 -13.43 1.25
CA LYS A 17 2.85 -14.06 0.27
C LYS A 17 2.36 -15.45 -0.13
N ARG A 18 2.61 -15.82 -1.39
CA ARG A 18 2.47 -17.18 -1.90
C ARG A 18 3.85 -17.63 -2.38
N GLY A 19 4.51 -18.45 -1.56
CA GLY A 19 5.93 -18.74 -1.74
C GLY A 19 6.78 -17.46 -1.66
N ALA A 20 7.62 -17.22 -2.66
CA ALA A 20 8.46 -16.01 -2.74
C ALA A 20 7.69 -14.77 -3.23
N GLN A 21 6.49 -14.93 -3.79
CA GLN A 21 5.72 -13.84 -4.41
C GLN A 21 4.91 -13.10 -3.34
N LEU A 22 5.06 -11.78 -3.26
CA LEU A 22 4.12 -10.93 -2.53
C LEU A 22 2.83 -10.87 -3.34
N VAL A 23 1.69 -11.25 -2.76
CA VAL A 23 0.37 -11.22 -3.41
C VAL A 23 -0.37 -9.94 -3.02
N LEU A 24 -0.47 -9.66 -1.73
CA LEU A 24 -1.08 -8.44 -1.19
C LEU A 24 -0.13 -7.74 -0.21
N GLY A 25 -0.23 -6.42 -0.15
CA GLY A 25 0.51 -5.58 0.78
C GLY A 25 0.28 -4.10 0.48
N PRO A 26 0.82 -3.19 1.30
CA PRO A 26 0.39 -1.78 1.32
C PRO A 26 0.54 -1.13 -0.05
N GLY A 27 1.70 -1.28 -0.70
CA GLY A 27 1.93 -0.67 -2.01
C GLY A 27 0.99 -1.15 -3.12
N ARG A 28 0.50 -2.40 -3.10
CA ARG A 28 -0.49 -2.85 -4.09
C ARG A 28 -1.88 -2.30 -3.76
N MET A 29 -2.23 -2.26 -2.48
CA MET A 29 -3.54 -1.79 -2.01
C MET A 29 -3.69 -0.28 -2.14
N ASP A 30 -2.61 0.47 -1.94
CA ASP A 30 -2.55 1.90 -2.21
C ASP A 30 -2.69 2.16 -3.71
N LEU A 31 -2.08 1.34 -4.57
CA LEU A 31 -2.24 1.44 -6.02
C LEU A 31 -3.69 1.18 -6.45
N LEU A 32 -4.32 0.11 -5.93
CA LEU A 32 -5.72 -0.19 -6.22
C LEU A 32 -6.66 0.93 -5.75
N ALA A 33 -6.47 1.44 -4.53
CA ALA A 33 -7.26 2.54 -4.00
C ALA A 33 -7.14 3.81 -4.85
N LEU A 34 -5.93 4.16 -5.29
CA LEU A 34 -5.71 5.31 -6.15
C LEU A 34 -6.26 5.12 -7.56
N ILE A 35 -6.31 3.89 -8.08
CA ILE A 35 -6.97 3.60 -9.36
C ILE A 35 -8.48 3.79 -9.22
N ASP A 36 -9.07 3.32 -8.12
CA ASP A 36 -10.50 3.51 -7.84
C ASP A 36 -10.86 4.99 -7.72
N GLU A 37 -10.06 5.76 -6.99
CA GLU A 37 -10.25 7.21 -6.80
C GLU A 37 -10.06 8.01 -8.09
N LEU A 38 -8.99 7.73 -8.84
CA LEU A 38 -8.55 8.59 -9.95
C LEU A 38 -9.01 8.11 -11.33
N GLY A 39 -9.55 6.88 -11.43
CA GLY A 39 -9.97 6.27 -12.69
C GLY A 39 -8.83 6.04 -13.70
N SER A 40 -7.57 6.02 -13.25
CA SER A 40 -6.41 5.89 -14.16
C SER A 40 -5.17 5.31 -13.48
N ILE A 41 -4.59 4.27 -14.10
CA ILE A 41 -3.28 3.72 -13.70
C ILE A 41 -2.17 4.78 -13.80
N SER A 42 -2.22 5.64 -14.82
CA SER A 42 -1.20 6.70 -15.01
C SER A 42 -1.28 7.80 -13.94
N ALA A 43 -2.48 8.13 -13.47
CA ALA A 43 -2.67 9.11 -12.40
C ALA A 43 -2.23 8.52 -11.05
N ALA A 44 -2.60 7.26 -10.78
CA ALA A 44 -2.17 6.54 -9.59
C ALA A 44 -0.64 6.38 -9.54
N ALA A 45 0.00 6.00 -10.66
CA ALA A 45 1.46 5.91 -10.75
C ALA A 45 2.16 7.23 -10.40
N ARG A 46 1.67 8.35 -10.97
CA ARG A 46 2.18 9.69 -10.67
C ARG A 46 2.00 10.06 -9.20
N ARG A 47 0.84 9.76 -8.60
CA ARG A 47 0.58 10.00 -7.18
C ARG A 47 1.51 9.21 -6.27
N MET A 48 1.86 7.98 -6.65
CA MET A 48 2.78 7.12 -5.90
C MET A 48 4.26 7.37 -6.20
N GLY A 49 4.59 8.37 -7.03
CA GLY A 49 5.98 8.65 -7.40
C GLY A 49 6.66 7.51 -8.15
N MET A 50 5.92 6.72 -8.93
CA MET A 50 6.45 5.60 -9.71
C MET A 50 6.18 5.73 -11.21
N SER A 51 6.94 5.01 -12.04
CA SER A 51 6.71 5.00 -13.48
C SER A 51 5.40 4.28 -13.84
N TYR A 52 4.75 4.72 -14.91
CA TYR A 52 3.56 4.06 -15.45
C TYR A 52 3.81 2.57 -15.71
N ARG A 53 4.96 2.21 -16.31
CA ARG A 53 5.33 0.81 -16.57
C ARG A 53 5.34 -0.02 -15.29
N ARG A 54 5.86 0.51 -14.18
CA ARG A 54 5.88 -0.18 -12.90
C ARG A 54 4.47 -0.39 -12.34
N ALA A 55 3.62 0.63 -12.39
CA ALA A 55 2.23 0.52 -11.96
C ALA A 55 1.45 -0.51 -12.80
N TRP A 56 1.62 -0.48 -14.14
CA TRP A 56 1.00 -1.44 -15.03
C TRP A 56 1.44 -2.88 -14.74
N LEU A 57 2.74 -3.13 -14.55
CA LEU A 57 3.24 -4.46 -14.18
C LEU A 57 2.69 -4.94 -12.84
N LEU A 58 2.56 -4.04 -11.86
CA LEU A 58 1.94 -4.38 -10.57
C LEU A 58 0.46 -4.73 -10.72
N VAL A 59 -0.29 -3.99 -11.53
CA VAL A 59 -1.71 -4.30 -11.82
C VAL A 59 -1.84 -5.64 -12.54
N ASP A 60 -1.05 -5.87 -13.58
CA ASP A 60 -1.05 -7.11 -14.36
C ASP A 60 -0.69 -8.33 -13.49
N GLU A 61 0.36 -8.21 -12.65
CA GLU A 61 0.72 -9.25 -11.68
C GLU A 61 -0.40 -9.47 -10.65
N THR A 62 -0.99 -8.40 -10.13
CA THR A 62 -2.09 -8.48 -9.15
C THR A 62 -3.29 -9.22 -9.75
N ASN A 63 -3.72 -8.85 -10.96
CA ASN A 63 -4.84 -9.52 -11.64
C ASN A 63 -4.59 -11.03 -11.80
N ARG A 64 -3.35 -11.46 -12.08
CA ARG A 64 -3.00 -12.88 -12.23
C ARG A 64 -2.99 -13.66 -10.91
N HIS A 65 -3.01 -12.99 -9.77
CA HIS A 65 -3.07 -13.67 -8.47
C HIS A 65 -4.49 -14.08 -8.06
N PHE A 66 -5.51 -13.52 -8.69
CA PHE A 66 -6.92 -13.72 -8.34
C PHE A 66 -7.68 -14.46 -9.45
N ALA A 67 -8.80 -15.10 -9.09
CA ALA A 67 -9.64 -15.83 -10.04
C ALA A 67 -10.34 -14.91 -11.05
N ALA A 68 -10.61 -13.67 -10.64
CA ALA A 68 -11.12 -12.60 -11.49
C ALA A 68 -10.15 -11.41 -11.43
N PRO A 69 -10.01 -10.61 -12.50
CA PRO A 69 -9.19 -9.41 -12.47
C PRO A 69 -9.71 -8.44 -11.41
N LEU A 70 -8.81 -7.80 -10.67
CA LEU A 70 -9.16 -6.77 -9.69
C LEU A 70 -9.27 -5.38 -10.35
N VAL A 71 -8.54 -5.16 -11.44
CA VAL A 71 -8.58 -3.92 -12.23
C VAL A 71 -8.95 -4.25 -13.66
N GLU A 72 -9.92 -3.51 -14.20
CA GLU A 72 -10.22 -3.43 -15.62
C GLU A 72 -9.68 -2.12 -16.20
N SER A 73 -9.05 -2.20 -17.38
CA SER A 73 -8.53 -1.04 -18.09
C SER A 73 -9.11 -0.98 -19.50
N ALA A 74 -9.70 0.14 -19.87
CA ALA A 74 -10.09 0.39 -21.25
C ALA A 74 -8.84 0.66 -22.08
N THR A 75 -8.53 -0.19 -23.06
CA THR A 75 -7.46 0.05 -24.03
C THR A 75 -7.99 0.88 -25.21
N GLY A 76 -7.46 2.09 -25.38
CA GLY A 76 -7.62 2.84 -26.63
C GLY A 76 -8.84 3.76 -26.72
N GLY A 77 -8.57 5.06 -26.79
CA GLY A 77 -9.51 6.12 -27.13
C GLY A 77 -8.81 7.48 -27.11
N GLN A 78 -9.26 8.46 -27.90
CA GLN A 78 -8.62 9.78 -28.05
C GLN A 78 -8.47 10.57 -26.73
N LYS A 79 -9.15 10.14 -25.65
CA LYS A 79 -9.12 10.78 -24.32
C LYS A 79 -8.30 10.02 -23.26
N GLY A 80 -7.59 8.96 -23.65
CA GLY A 80 -6.80 8.12 -22.74
C GLY A 80 -7.67 7.02 -22.11
N GLY A 81 -7.15 5.79 -22.13
CA GLY A 81 -7.79 4.64 -21.51
C GLY A 81 -7.97 4.81 -20.00
N GLY A 82 -9.19 4.69 -19.52
CA GLY A 82 -9.50 4.66 -18.09
C GLY A 82 -9.14 3.32 -17.45
N ALA A 83 -9.05 3.29 -16.13
CA ALA A 83 -8.92 2.06 -15.36
C ALA A 83 -9.72 2.16 -14.07
N HIS A 84 -10.43 1.09 -13.71
CA HIS A 84 -11.31 1.04 -12.55
C HIS A 84 -11.18 -0.31 -11.84
N LEU A 85 -11.51 -0.35 -10.56
CA LEU A 85 -11.65 -1.62 -9.87
C LEU A 85 -12.90 -2.35 -10.38
N THR A 86 -12.78 -3.67 -10.49
CA THR A 86 -13.93 -4.56 -10.59
C THR A 86 -14.60 -4.69 -9.23
N ASP A 87 -15.75 -5.35 -9.17
CA ASP A 87 -16.39 -5.67 -7.89
C ASP A 87 -15.47 -6.53 -7.00
N ALA A 88 -14.78 -7.52 -7.60
CA ALA A 88 -13.78 -8.31 -6.90
C ALA A 88 -12.60 -7.45 -6.39
N GLY A 89 -12.17 -6.46 -7.18
CA GLY A 89 -11.14 -5.51 -6.78
C GLY A 89 -11.54 -4.68 -5.55
N ARG A 90 -12.77 -4.15 -5.54
CA ARG A 90 -13.33 -3.42 -4.40
C ARG A 90 -13.48 -4.30 -3.17
N GLU A 91 -13.96 -5.53 -3.34
CA GLU A 91 -14.09 -6.50 -2.25
C GLU A 91 -12.73 -6.82 -1.61
N VAL A 92 -11.71 -7.13 -2.42
CA VAL A 92 -10.36 -7.41 -1.93
C VAL A 92 -9.77 -6.19 -1.21
N LEU A 93 -9.94 -4.98 -1.75
CA LEU A 93 -9.46 -3.76 -1.12
C LEU A 93 -10.13 -3.54 0.25
N ALA A 94 -11.46 -3.66 0.32
CA ALA A 94 -12.21 -3.52 1.56
C ALA A 94 -11.80 -4.57 2.60
N LEU A 95 -11.70 -5.84 2.20
CA LEU A 95 -11.27 -6.93 3.07
C LEU A 95 -9.86 -6.71 3.61
N TYR A 96 -8.94 -6.21 2.78
CA TYR A 96 -7.58 -5.92 3.22
C TYR A 96 -7.53 -4.79 4.26
N ARG A 97 -8.32 -3.72 4.08
CA ARG A 97 -8.39 -2.62 5.07
C ARG A 97 -9.02 -3.06 6.38
N ASP A 98 -10.10 -3.85 6.33
CA ASP A 98 -10.69 -4.44 7.54
C ASP A 98 -9.69 -5.33 8.30
N MET A 99 -8.90 -6.14 7.58
CA MET A 99 -7.83 -6.94 8.20
C MET A 99 -6.73 -6.05 8.80
N GLU A 100 -6.36 -4.93 8.17
CA GLU A 100 -5.42 -3.96 8.75
C GLU A 100 -5.94 -3.37 10.05
N ASP A 101 -7.19 -2.93 10.09
CA ASP A 101 -7.79 -2.32 11.27
C ASP A 101 -7.90 -3.32 12.42
N ARG A 102 -8.41 -4.53 12.14
CA ARG A 102 -8.52 -5.58 13.16
C ARG A 102 -7.18 -6.03 13.70
N ALA A 103 -6.19 -6.22 12.83
CA ALA A 103 -4.86 -6.61 13.26
C ALA A 103 -4.20 -5.49 14.07
N SER A 104 -4.36 -4.23 13.68
CA SER A 104 -3.80 -3.08 14.41
C SER A 104 -4.38 -3.00 15.81
N ALA A 105 -5.70 -3.10 15.93
CA ALA A 105 -6.37 -3.12 17.23
C ALA A 105 -5.93 -4.30 18.10
N ALA A 106 -5.72 -5.48 17.51
CA ALA A 106 -5.30 -6.68 18.24
C ALA A 106 -3.88 -6.57 18.81
N VAL A 107 -2.95 -5.92 18.09
CA VAL A 107 -1.54 -5.82 18.51
C VAL A 107 -1.24 -4.54 19.29
N GLU A 108 -2.18 -3.61 19.42
CA GLU A 108 -1.96 -2.31 20.08
C GLU A 108 -1.30 -2.42 21.47
N PRO A 109 -1.74 -3.32 22.38
CA PRO A 109 -1.08 -3.45 23.68
C PRO A 109 0.37 -3.95 23.58
N ASP A 110 0.65 -4.83 22.62
CA ASP A 110 1.99 -5.35 22.36
C ASP A 110 2.88 -4.30 21.70
N LEU A 111 2.34 -3.46 20.82
CA LEU A 111 3.06 -2.33 20.21
C LEU A 111 3.48 -1.32 21.27
N GLU A 112 2.60 -1.00 22.24
CA GLU A 112 2.95 -0.12 23.36
C GLU A 112 4.01 -0.74 24.28
N ARG A 113 3.93 -2.05 24.51
CA ARG A 113 4.98 -2.76 25.25
C ARG A 113 6.31 -2.74 24.50
N LEU A 114 6.29 -2.98 23.19
CA LEU A 114 7.49 -2.95 22.35
C LEU A 114 8.08 -1.54 22.31
N ARG A 115 7.26 -0.50 22.21
CA ARG A 115 7.68 0.91 22.26
C ARG A 115 8.47 1.24 23.53
N ARG A 116 8.06 0.71 24.69
CA ARG A 116 8.79 0.88 25.96
C ARG A 116 10.11 0.09 26.06
N LEU A 117 10.26 -0.97 25.26
CA LEU A 117 11.46 -1.82 25.24
C LEU A 117 12.48 -1.38 24.19
N LEU A 118 12.06 -0.62 23.19
CA LEU A 118 12.98 0.02 22.25
C LEU A 118 13.85 1.00 23.03
N ALA A 119 15.15 0.99 22.76
CA ALA A 119 16.04 2.02 23.27
C ALA A 119 15.53 3.35 22.71
N ALA A 120 15.33 4.36 23.56
CA ALA A 120 15.16 5.72 23.07
C ALA A 120 16.35 6.00 22.16
N ASP A 121 16.09 6.40 20.91
CA ASP A 121 17.14 6.75 19.96
C ASP A 121 18.18 7.60 20.68
N GLY A 122 19.40 7.06 20.79
CA GLY A 122 20.52 7.73 21.43
C GLY A 122 20.87 8.98 20.63
N VAL A 123 20.23 10.10 20.97
CA VAL A 123 20.72 11.43 20.61
C VAL A 123 21.93 11.72 21.49
N GLU A 124 23.04 11.02 21.25
CA GLU A 124 24.33 11.32 21.83
C GLU A 124 25.32 11.69 20.73
N GLY A 125 25.78 12.95 20.78
CA GLY A 125 27.17 13.26 20.44
C GLY A 125 27.42 13.97 19.11
N GLN A 126 27.00 15.23 18.98
CA GLN A 126 27.82 16.19 18.23
C GLN A 126 27.96 17.50 19.01
N GLY A 127 28.68 17.38 20.13
CA GLY A 127 29.38 18.48 20.77
C GLY A 127 30.84 18.06 20.94
N ARG A 128 31.76 18.99 20.62
CA ARG A 128 33.25 18.92 20.54
C ARG A 128 33.73 18.91 19.08
N ALA A 129 34.56 19.84 18.64
CA ALA A 129 35.13 21.06 19.21
C ALA A 129 35.54 21.96 18.04
#